data_AF-A0A961S0J8-F1
#
_entry.id   AF-A0A961S0J8-F1
#
_cell.length_a   1.000
_cell.length_b   1.000
_cell.length_c   1.000
_cell.angle_alpha   90.00
_cell.angle_beta   90.00
_cell.angle_gamma   90.00
#
_symmetry.space_group_name_H-M   'P 1'
#
loop_
_entity.id
_entity.type
_entity.pdbx_description
1 polymer ?
#
loop_
_entity_poly.entity_id
_entity_poly.type
_entity_poly.pdbx_seq_one_letter_code
_entity_poly.pdbx_strand_id
1 'polypeptide(L)'
;AMVTDYDSWHEEHGTVDVAKVIAVLKANSGNARRLVSRIARDFPRQHAPCPRGSDRALDFAIMTAPDKRDPALLAKLDAVAGRVLQR
;
A
#
# COMPACT_ATOMS: atom_id res chain seq x y z
N ALA A 1 7.37 -11.75 8.56
CA ALA A 1 6.27 -12.30 7.75
C ALA A 1 4.96 -11.97 8.44
N MET A 2 3.86 -11.76 7.71
CA MET A 2 2.52 -11.67 8.32
C MET A 2 1.59 -12.73 7.71
N VAL A 3 2.11 -13.95 7.62
CA VAL A 3 1.34 -15.17 7.35
C VAL A 3 0.74 -15.61 8.70
N THR A 4 -0.55 -15.91 8.74
CA THR A 4 -1.26 -16.34 9.95
C THR A 4 -1.39 -17.85 10.06
N ASP A 5 -1.44 -18.53 8.92
CA ASP A 5 -1.68 -19.95 8.77
C ASP A 5 -1.41 -20.36 7.31
N TYR A 6 -1.53 -21.66 7.03
CA TYR A 6 -1.29 -22.24 5.70
C TYR A 6 -2.55 -22.33 4.85
N ASP A 7 -3.65 -21.63 5.19
CA ASP A 7 -4.93 -21.73 4.49
C ASP A 7 -5.41 -23.21 4.39
N SER A 8 -6.47 -23.49 3.64
CA SER A 8 -7.12 -24.82 3.61
C SER A 8 -6.47 -25.83 2.66
N TRP A 9 -5.36 -25.47 2.00
CA TRP A 9 -4.72 -26.34 0.98
C TRP A 9 -3.72 -27.34 1.56
N HIS A 10 -3.36 -27.22 2.85
CA HIS A 10 -2.29 -28.01 3.44
C HIS A 10 -2.81 -29.29 4.11
N GLU A 11 -2.65 -30.44 3.45
CA GLU A 11 -3.28 -31.73 3.82
C GLU A 11 -2.95 -32.24 5.24
N GLU A 12 -1.76 -31.97 5.78
CA GLU A 12 -1.37 -32.33 7.16
C GLU A 12 -1.85 -31.33 8.23
N HIS A 13 -2.32 -30.15 7.80
CA HIS A 13 -2.91 -29.14 8.66
C HIS A 13 -4.44 -29.23 8.49
N GLY A 14 -5.11 -29.96 9.39
CA GLY A 14 -6.57 -30.01 9.41
C GLY A 14 -7.24 -28.62 9.43
N THR A 15 -8.56 -28.57 9.31
CA THR A 15 -9.37 -27.34 9.25
C THR A 15 -8.83 -26.25 10.18
N VAL A 16 -8.56 -25.07 9.61
CA VAL A 16 -7.96 -23.90 10.28
C VAL A 16 -8.45 -23.77 11.73
N ASP A 17 -7.54 -24.00 12.68
CA ASP A 17 -7.82 -23.81 14.10
C ASP A 17 -7.82 -22.32 14.41
N VAL A 18 -9.02 -21.77 14.59
CA VAL A 18 -9.25 -20.34 14.86
C VAL A 18 -8.43 -19.85 16.05
N ALA A 19 -8.20 -20.68 17.08
CA ALA A 19 -7.42 -20.29 18.24
C ALA A 19 -5.94 -20.09 17.89
N LYS A 20 -5.38 -20.96 17.03
CA LYS A 20 -4.00 -20.83 16.54
C LYS A 20 -3.85 -19.61 15.64
N VAL A 21 -4.80 -19.35 14.74
CA VAL A 21 -4.82 -18.13 13.90
C VAL A 21 -4.81 -16.88 14.77
N ILE A 22 -5.67 -16.80 15.78
CA ILE A 22 -5.75 -15.64 16.69
C ILE A 22 -4.42 -15.45 17.45
N ALA A 23 -3.79 -16.53 17.91
CA ALA A 23 -2.51 -16.45 18.60
C ALA A 23 -1.40 -15.89 17.70
N VAL A 24 -1.27 -16.43 16.48
CA VAL A 24 -0.27 -15.96 15.48
C VAL A 24 -0.57 -14.52 15.07
N LEU A 25 -1.83 -14.17 14.84
CA LEU A 25 -2.26 -12.80 14.51
C LEU A 25 -1.86 -11.81 15.61
N LYS A 26 -2.13 -12.13 16.89
CA LYS A 26 -1.75 -11.27 18.02
C LYS A 26 -0.23 -11.06 18.08
N ALA A 27 0.56 -12.12 17.92
CA ALA A 27 2.02 -12.01 17.87
C ALA A 27 2.50 -11.14 16.69
N ASN A 28 1.94 -11.36 15.50
CA ASN A 28 2.25 -10.59 14.29
C ASN A 28 1.85 -9.10 14.42
N SER A 29 0.74 -8.80 15.10
CA SER A 29 0.27 -7.43 15.29
C SER A 29 1.28 -6.57 16.06
N GLY A 30 1.92 -7.15 17.10
CA GLY A 30 2.98 -6.48 17.85
C GLY A 30 4.21 -6.20 16.99
N ASN A 31 4.59 -7.15 16.13
CA ASN A 31 5.71 -6.98 15.19
C ASN A 31 5.40 -5.89 14.15
N ALA A 32 4.19 -5.92 13.58
CA ALA A 32 3.73 -4.94 12.59
C ALA A 32 3.74 -3.51 13.16
N ARG A 33 3.21 -3.32 14.38
CA ARG A 33 3.20 -2.01 15.04
C ARG A 33 4.62 -1.46 15.23
N ARG A 34 5.56 -2.29 15.67
CA ARG A 34 6.97 -1.89 15.83
C ARG A 34 7.61 -1.53 14.50
N LEU A 35 7.35 -2.31 13.44
CA LEU A 35 7.85 -2.05 12.10
C LEU A 35 7.33 -0.71 11.55
N VAL A 36 6.01 -0.51 11.56
CA VAL A 36 5.38 0.74 11.06
C VAL A 36 5.88 1.96 11.85
N SER A 37 5.96 1.84 13.18
CA SER A 37 6.42 2.94 14.03
C SER A 37 7.89 3.30 13.79
N ARG A 38 8.72 2.32 13.45
CA ARG A 38 10.12 2.54 13.09
C ARG A 38 10.24 3.16 11.71
N ILE A 39 9.51 2.63 10.72
CA ILE A 39 9.47 3.21 9.38
C ILE A 39 9.03 4.67 9.47
N ALA A 40 7.92 5.00 10.11
CA ALA A 40 7.43 6.37 10.21
C ALA A 40 8.44 7.36 10.85
N ARG A 41 9.31 6.86 11.74
CA ARG A 41 10.36 7.65 12.39
C ARG A 41 11.59 7.82 11.53
N ASP A 42 12.03 6.73 10.90
CA ASP A 42 13.31 6.64 10.20
C ASP A 42 13.17 7.03 8.72
N PHE A 43 11.95 7.05 8.18
CA PHE A 43 11.70 7.35 6.76
C PHE A 43 12.01 8.81 6.47
N PRO A 44 12.87 9.09 5.47
CA PRO A 44 13.31 10.45 5.23
C PRO A 44 12.18 11.29 4.64
N ARG A 45 12.09 12.57 5.04
CA ARG A 45 11.11 13.53 4.50
C ARG A 45 11.30 13.78 3.00
N GLN A 46 12.54 13.75 2.55
CA GLN A 46 12.90 13.83 1.14
C GLN A 46 13.41 12.46 0.71
N HIS A 47 12.92 11.98 -0.42
CA HIS A 47 13.38 10.73 -1.00
C HIS A 47 14.01 11.02 -2.36
N ALA A 48 15.06 10.29 -2.69
CA ALA A 48 15.56 10.29 -4.06
C ALA A 48 14.45 9.74 -5.00
N PRO A 49 14.43 10.16 -6.27
CA PRO A 49 13.52 9.58 -7.26
C PRO A 49 13.61 8.05 -7.24
N CYS A 50 12.46 7.37 -7.34
CA CYS A 50 12.45 5.92 -7.30
C CYS A 50 13.26 5.37 -8.49
N PRO A 51 14.25 4.49 -8.27
CA PRO A 51 15.03 3.91 -9.38
C PRO A 51 14.17 3.13 -10.38
N ARG A 52 13.00 2.66 -9.94
CA ARG A 52 12.02 1.94 -10.77
C ARG A 52 10.94 2.87 -11.35
N GLY A 53 10.97 4.16 -11.03
CA GLY A 53 10.04 5.17 -11.52
C GLY A 53 8.61 5.09 -10.94
N SER A 54 8.39 4.32 -9.88
CA SER A 54 7.03 4.14 -9.31
C SER A 54 6.44 5.41 -8.73
N ASP A 55 7.28 6.34 -8.26
CA ASP A 55 6.92 7.70 -7.81
C ASP A 55 6.40 8.60 -8.96
N ARG A 56 6.69 8.21 -10.21
CA ARG A 56 6.32 8.92 -11.43
C ARG A 56 5.40 8.13 -12.36
N ALA A 57 4.82 7.04 -11.86
CA ALA A 57 3.97 6.15 -12.67
C ALA A 57 2.84 6.87 -13.44
N LEU A 58 2.35 8.00 -12.92
CA LEU A 58 1.28 8.78 -13.55
C LEU A 58 1.72 9.70 -14.71
N ASP A 59 3.02 9.88 -14.97
CA ASP A 59 3.53 10.83 -15.98
C ASP A 59 2.93 10.64 -17.36
N PHE A 60 2.66 9.39 -17.72
CA PHE A 60 2.16 9.00 -19.04
C PHE A 60 0.87 8.18 -18.96
N ALA A 61 0.25 8.10 -17.78
CA ALA A 61 -0.92 7.24 -17.55
C ALA A 61 -2.26 7.95 -17.79
N ILE A 62 -2.26 9.29 -17.89
CA ILE A 62 -3.48 10.07 -18.06
C ILE A 62 -3.85 10.15 -19.55
N MET A 63 -4.81 9.32 -19.96
CA MET A 63 -5.29 9.28 -21.34
C MET A 63 -6.29 10.39 -21.68
N THR A 64 -7.02 10.90 -20.69
CA THR A 64 -8.05 11.94 -20.91
C THR A 64 -7.40 13.25 -21.35
N ALA A 65 -7.76 13.72 -22.54
CA ALA A 65 -7.26 14.98 -23.11
C ALA A 65 -7.59 16.18 -22.21
N PRO A 66 -6.72 17.21 -22.13
CA PRO A 66 -6.91 18.35 -21.22
C PRO A 66 -8.27 19.06 -21.34
N ASP A 67 -8.77 19.23 -22.56
CA ASP A 67 -10.06 19.87 -22.87
C ASP A 67 -11.29 19.04 -22.46
N LYS A 68 -11.10 17.75 -22.15
CA LYS A 68 -12.15 16.81 -21.75
C LYS A 68 -12.18 16.54 -20.24
N ARG A 69 -11.40 17.27 -19.45
CA ARG A 69 -11.30 17.05 -18.00
C ARG A 69 -12.30 17.93 -17.26
N ASP A 70 -13.28 17.30 -16.61
CA ASP A 70 -14.22 17.98 -15.72
C ASP A 70 -13.48 18.49 -14.45
N PRO A 71 -13.52 19.81 -14.15
CA PRO A 71 -12.91 20.38 -12.96
C PRO A 71 -13.35 19.71 -11.65
N ALA A 72 -14.62 19.32 -11.52
CA ALA A 72 -15.14 18.69 -10.32
C ALA A 72 -14.60 17.27 -10.12
N LEU A 73 -14.31 16.55 -11.22
CA LEU A 73 -13.65 15.25 -11.15
C LEU A 73 -12.16 15.39 -10.88
N LEU A 74 -11.49 16.38 -11.47
CA LEU A 74 -10.08 16.65 -11.20
C LEU A 74 -9.83 16.99 -9.72
N ALA A 75 -10.73 17.74 -9.09
CA ALA A 75 -10.63 18.07 -7.67
C ALA A 75 -10.57 16.82 -6.77
N LYS A 76 -11.21 15.71 -7.15
CA LYS A 76 -11.16 14.45 -6.40
C LYS A 76 -9.81 13.72 -6.49
N LEU A 77 -8.96 14.12 -7.44
CA LEU A 77 -7.67 13.48 -7.74
C LEU A 77 -6.48 14.27 -7.17
N ASP A 78 -6.72 15.36 -6.43
CA ASP A 78 -5.70 16.26 -5.93
C ASP A 78 -4.61 15.54 -5.11
N ALA A 79 -5.00 14.61 -4.24
CA ALA A 79 -4.12 13.87 -3.35
C ALA A 79 -3.19 12.88 -4.07
N VAL A 80 -3.56 12.41 -5.27
CA VAL A 80 -2.85 11.32 -5.96
C VAL A 80 -2.23 11.74 -7.28
N ALA A 81 -2.83 12.70 -7.98
CA ALA A 81 -2.43 13.11 -9.33
C ALA A 81 -2.11 14.61 -9.44
N GLY A 82 -2.11 15.35 -8.32
CA GLY A 82 -1.83 16.79 -8.32
C GLY A 82 -0.57 17.16 -9.10
N ARG A 83 0.52 16.39 -8.97
CA ARG A 83 1.78 16.62 -9.69
C ARG A 83 1.64 16.64 -11.23
N VAL A 84 0.76 15.81 -11.80
CA VAL A 84 0.59 15.69 -13.27
C VAL A 84 -0.62 16.45 -13.80
N LEU A 85 -1.55 16.88 -12.93
CA LEU A 85 -2.77 17.59 -13.31
C LEU A 85 -2.80 19.08 -12.91
N GLN A 86 -1.93 19.53 -12.00
CA GLN A 86 -1.83 20.94 -11.55
C GLN A 86 -0.64 21.69 -12.20
N ARG A 87 -0.17 21.21 -13.36
CA ARG A 87 0.85 21.90 -14.18
C ARG A 87 0.22 22.63 -15.35
#